data_AF-A0AA48R2P5-F1
#
_entry.id   AF-A0AA48R2P5-F1
#
_cell.length_a   1.000
_cell.length_b   1.000
_cell.length_c   1.000
_cell.angle_alpha   90.00
_cell.angle_beta   90.00
_cell.angle_gamma   90.00
#
_symmetry.space_group_name_H-M   'P 1'
#
loop_
_entity.id
_entity.type
_entity.pdbx_description
1 polymer ?
#
loop_
_entity_poly.entity_id
_entity_poly.type
_entity_poly.pdbx_seq_one_letter_code
_entity_poly.pdbx_strand_id
1 'polypeptide(L)'
;MMYELLIYSLILGLVFGGSLKKLWNIDLKGFPFIMISVVSLAVTNWMRRSTYLPTILSLSFIEQITSVIYFLAFFILLVFVWINRNEKSLLLVGIGILLNMIVIFSNGAKMPVEPVLAQAFGLLDKISYLETHGFYTLANSNTRFYYLADVIKNPFLTSYIVSLGDFFISGGLFIFVIQKMRQPQNESVQK
;
A
#
# COMPACT_ATOMS: atom_id res chain seq x y z
N MET A 1 -6.09 5.59 7.56
CA MET A 1 -5.98 4.21 8.08
C MET A 1 -4.55 3.75 8.38
N MET A 2 -3.68 3.57 7.39
CA MET A 2 -2.37 2.92 7.62
C MET A 2 -1.50 3.61 8.68
N TYR A 3 -1.28 4.92 8.58
CA TYR A 3 -0.45 5.65 9.56
C TYR A 3 -1.12 5.73 10.94
N GLU A 4 -2.46 5.81 11.00
CA GLU A 4 -3.21 5.79 12.26
C GLU A 4 -3.01 4.45 12.98
N LEU A 5 -3.16 3.34 12.25
CA LEU A 5 -2.91 2.00 12.78
C LEU A 5 -1.44 1.79 13.13
N LEU A 6 -0.48 2.36 12.40
CA LEU A 6 0.93 2.33 12.80
C LEU A 6 1.16 3.10 14.12
N ILE A 7 0.52 4.26 14.30
CA ILE A 7 0.62 5.01 15.56
C ILE A 7 -0.01 4.19 16.70
N TYR A 8 -1.20 3.63 16.49
CA TYR A 8 -1.87 2.82 17.50
C TYR A 8 -1.09 1.54 17.85
N SER A 9 -0.46 0.88 16.86
CA SER A 9 0.35 -0.31 17.12
C SER A 9 1.60 0.00 17.92
N LEU A 10 2.23 1.15 17.70
CA LEU A 10 3.37 1.61 18.51
C LEU A 10 2.95 1.92 19.95
N ILE A 11 1.84 2.64 20.14
CA ILE A 11 1.30 2.97 21.47
C ILE A 11 0.96 1.68 22.23
N LEU A 12 0.16 0.79 21.62
CA LEU A 12 -0.24 -0.47 22.24
C LEU A 12 0.96 -1.40 22.47
N GLY A 13 1.92 -1.42 21.54
CA GLY A 13 3.17 -2.16 21.70
C GLY A 13 3.92 -1.73 22.97
N LEU A 14 4.03 -0.43 23.23
CA LEU A 14 4.63 0.10 24.46
C LEU A 14 3.80 -0.22 25.70
N VAL A 15 2.47 -0.04 25.65
CA VAL A 15 1.56 -0.34 26.77
C VAL A 15 1.64 -1.82 27.17
N PHE A 16 1.83 -2.73 26.20
CA PHE A 16 1.99 -4.16 26.45
C PHE A 16 3.45 -4.59 26.75
N GLY A 17 4.30 -3.66 27.20
CA GLY A 17 5.67 -3.93 27.64
C GLY A 17 6.67 -4.18 26.50
N GLY A 18 6.32 -3.79 25.27
CA GLY A 18 7.22 -3.84 24.12
C GLY A 18 8.24 -2.70 24.12
N SER A 19 9.21 -2.78 23.22
CA SER A 19 10.27 -1.77 23.08
C SER A 19 10.51 -1.40 21.62
N LEU A 20 10.64 -0.09 21.35
CA LEU A 20 11.01 0.42 20.02
C LEU A 20 12.39 -0.05 19.57
N LYS A 21 13.30 -0.29 20.51
CA LYS A 21 14.66 -0.78 20.18
C LYS A 21 14.64 -2.12 19.46
N LYS A 22 13.63 -2.95 19.72
CA LYS A 22 13.48 -4.26 19.07
C LYS A 22 13.09 -4.15 17.60
N LEU A 23 12.44 -3.05 17.20
CA LEU A 23 12.11 -2.80 15.79
C LEU A 23 13.36 -2.53 14.94
N TRP A 24 14.47 -2.08 15.56
CA TRP A 24 15.73 -1.85 14.86
C TRP A 24 16.44 -3.16 14.48
N ASN A 25 16.19 -4.24 15.22
CA ASN A 25 16.87 -5.52 15.07
C ASN A 25 15.98 -6.58 14.42
N ILE A 26 14.98 -6.16 13.63
CA ILE A 26 14.13 -7.11 12.91
C ILE A 26 14.93 -7.69 11.73
N ASP A 27 15.19 -8.99 11.78
CA ASP A 27 15.75 -9.72 10.65
C ASP A 27 14.64 -10.07 9.65
N LEU A 28 14.46 -9.22 8.63
CA LEU A 28 13.62 -9.49 7.46
C LEU A 28 14.49 -9.80 6.26
N LYS A 29 14.26 -10.97 5.66
CA LYS A 29 14.97 -11.36 4.45
C LYS A 29 14.44 -10.58 3.26
N GLY A 30 15.34 -10.08 2.41
CA GLY A 30 14.94 -9.40 1.18
C GLY A 30 14.45 -7.97 1.38
N PHE A 31 14.90 -7.25 2.41
CA PHE A 31 14.65 -5.81 2.55
C PHE A 31 14.89 -4.98 1.26
N PRO A 32 15.91 -5.27 0.42
CA PRO A 32 16.06 -4.60 -0.87
C PRO A 32 14.83 -4.70 -1.79
N PHE A 33 14.01 -5.75 -1.70
CA PHE A 33 12.78 -5.88 -2.50
C PHE A 33 11.72 -4.84 -2.12
N ILE A 34 11.61 -4.50 -0.83
CA ILE A 34 10.75 -3.39 -0.39
C ILE A 34 11.27 -2.08 -0.99
N MET A 35 12.58 -1.82 -0.89
CA MET A 35 13.18 -0.59 -1.40
C MET A 35 13.02 -0.45 -2.91
N ILE A 36 13.29 -1.51 -3.68
CA ILE A 36 13.05 -1.54 -5.13
C ILE A 36 11.60 -1.21 -5.42
N SER A 37 10.66 -1.85 -4.73
CA SER A 37 9.24 -1.60 -4.94
C SER A 37 8.86 -0.15 -4.64
N VAL A 38 9.27 0.38 -3.48
CA VAL A 38 8.99 1.77 -3.08
C VAL A 38 9.58 2.77 -4.08
N VAL A 39 10.82 2.56 -4.53
CA VAL A 39 11.46 3.42 -5.54
C VAL A 39 10.72 3.31 -6.88
N SER A 40 10.38 2.10 -7.33
CA SER A 40 9.58 1.90 -8.54
C SER A 40 8.24 2.63 -8.46
N LEU A 41 7.53 2.53 -7.34
CA LEU A 41 6.27 3.24 -7.11
C LEU A 41 6.44 4.76 -7.10
N ALA A 42 7.50 5.27 -6.49
CA ALA A 42 7.79 6.69 -6.45
C ALA A 42 8.12 7.23 -7.86
N VAL A 43 8.94 6.50 -8.61
CA VAL A 43 9.30 6.83 -9.99
C VAL A 43 8.06 6.83 -10.89
N THR A 44 7.19 5.83 -10.81
CA THR A 44 5.99 5.79 -11.66
C THR A 44 5.01 6.91 -11.32
N ASN A 45 4.85 7.26 -10.04
CA ASN A 45 4.04 8.42 -9.62
C ASN A 45 4.64 9.73 -10.13
N TRP A 46 5.96 9.90 -10.05
CA TRP A 46 6.64 11.05 -10.61
C TRP A 46 6.45 11.13 -12.13
N MET A 47 6.60 10.00 -12.84
CA MET A 47 6.42 9.95 -14.30
C MET A 47 5.01 10.39 -14.73
N ARG A 48 3.96 9.88 -14.07
CA ARG A 48 2.57 10.23 -14.41
C ARG A 48 2.19 11.67 -14.04
N ARG A 49 2.85 12.26 -13.04
CA ARG A 49 2.64 13.65 -12.61
C ARG A 49 3.55 14.66 -13.30
N SER A 50 4.54 14.20 -14.06
CA SER A 50 5.49 15.06 -14.75
C SER A 50 4.78 15.85 -15.84
N THR A 51 4.92 17.17 -15.82
CA THR A 51 4.46 18.05 -16.91
C THR A 51 5.43 18.08 -18.08
N TYR A 52 6.67 17.62 -17.87
CA TYR A 52 7.74 17.62 -18.88
C TYR A 52 7.76 16.35 -19.73
N LEU A 53 7.54 15.17 -19.16
CA LEU A 53 7.58 13.92 -19.94
C LEU A 53 6.59 13.90 -21.12
N PRO A 54 5.35 14.42 -20.99
CA PRO A 54 4.41 14.49 -22.11
C PRO A 54 4.86 15.37 -23.28
N THR A 55 5.86 16.24 -23.10
CA THR A 55 6.42 17.05 -24.21
C THR A 55 7.42 16.26 -25.07
N ILE A 56 7.85 15.08 -24.61
CA ILE A 56 8.85 14.23 -25.28
C ILE A 56 8.25 12.87 -25.67
N LEU A 57 7.38 12.32 -24.83
CA LEU A 57 6.77 11.01 -24.99
C LEU A 57 5.25 11.15 -25.04
N SER A 58 4.57 10.26 -25.77
CA SER A 58 3.11 10.22 -25.75
C SER A 58 2.59 9.80 -24.37
N LEU A 59 1.44 10.35 -23.98
CA LEU A 59 0.76 9.99 -22.73
C LEU A 59 0.48 8.48 -22.65
N SER A 60 0.05 7.87 -23.77
CA SER A 60 -0.21 6.43 -23.85
C SER A 60 1.03 5.59 -23.56
N PHE A 61 2.21 6.01 -24.03
CA PHE A 61 3.46 5.31 -23.75
C PHE A 61 3.83 5.42 -22.27
N ILE A 62 3.70 6.61 -21.67
CA ILE A 62 3.92 6.84 -20.23
C ILE A 62 2.97 5.97 -19.40
N GLU A 63 1.69 5.90 -19.75
CA GLU A 63 0.73 5.05 -19.04
C GLU A 63 1.08 3.57 -19.14
N GLN A 64 1.47 3.06 -20.32
CA GLN A 64 1.85 1.66 -20.49
C GLN A 64 3.09 1.30 -19.68
N ILE A 65 4.19 2.06 -19.82
CA ILE A 65 5.45 1.76 -19.12
C ILE A 65 5.26 1.85 -17.60
N THR A 66 4.54 2.87 -17.11
CA THR A 66 4.29 3.03 -15.68
C THR A 66 3.39 1.94 -15.14
N SER A 67 2.40 1.46 -15.91
CA SER A 67 1.55 0.33 -15.51
C SER A 67 2.33 -0.97 -15.37
N VAL A 68 3.27 -1.26 -16.29
CA VAL A 68 4.15 -2.44 -16.20
C VAL A 68 5.06 -2.36 -14.97
N ILE A 69 5.72 -1.23 -14.75
CA ILE A 69 6.57 -1.03 -13.57
C ILE A 69 5.74 -1.13 -12.29
N TYR A 70 4.52 -0.59 -12.29
CA TYR A 70 3.60 -0.66 -11.17
C TYR A 70 3.23 -2.10 -10.82
N PHE A 71 2.92 -2.92 -11.83
CA PHE A 71 2.64 -4.34 -11.67
C PHE A 71 3.83 -5.09 -11.09
N LEU A 72 5.03 -4.87 -11.64
CA LEU A 72 6.25 -5.52 -11.17
C LEU A 72 6.57 -5.13 -9.73
N ALA A 73 6.36 -3.87 -9.33
CA ALA A 73 6.54 -3.43 -7.95
C ALA A 73 5.61 -4.18 -6.99
N PHE A 74 4.33 -4.33 -7.34
CA PHE A 74 3.38 -5.13 -6.54
C PHE A 74 3.80 -6.60 -6.46
N PHE A 75 4.23 -7.17 -7.58
CA PHE A 75 4.70 -8.55 -7.63
C PHE A 75 5.95 -8.78 -6.76
N ILE A 76 6.92 -7.85 -6.79
CA ILE A 76 8.13 -7.91 -5.95
C ILE A 76 7.76 -7.83 -4.46
N LEU A 77 6.77 -7.01 -4.07
CA LEU A 77 6.28 -7.00 -2.69
C LEU A 77 5.65 -8.34 -2.29
N LEU A 78 4.89 -8.99 -3.18
CA LEU A 78 4.36 -10.33 -2.92
C LEU A 78 5.47 -11.38 -2.77
N VAL A 79 6.54 -11.29 -3.58
CA VAL A 79 7.73 -12.13 -3.42
C VAL A 79 8.42 -11.89 -2.08
N PHE A 80 8.56 -10.63 -1.65
CA PHE A 80 9.07 -10.29 -0.32
C PHE A 80 8.23 -10.93 0.80
N VAL A 81 6.90 -10.84 0.72
CA VAL A 81 6.01 -11.48 1.69
C VAL A 81 6.19 -13.00 1.67
N TRP A 82 6.30 -13.61 0.49
CA TRP A 82 6.48 -15.06 0.35
C TRP A 82 7.79 -15.57 0.94
N ILE A 83 8.88 -14.81 0.77
CA ILE A 83 10.18 -15.11 1.39
C ILE A 83 10.06 -15.11 2.92
N ASN A 84 9.22 -14.23 3.48
CA ASN A 84 8.99 -14.10 4.92
C ASN A 84 7.68 -14.76 5.39
N ARG A 85 7.15 -15.76 4.65
CA ARG A 85 5.85 -16.44 4.93
C ARG A 85 5.70 -17.10 6.31
N ASN A 86 6.80 -17.28 7.03
CA ASN A 86 6.77 -17.77 8.42
C ASN A 86 6.21 -16.71 9.37
N GLU A 87 6.34 -15.43 9.03
CA GLU A 87 5.71 -14.31 9.74
C GLU A 87 4.24 -14.19 9.29
N LYS A 88 3.33 -14.78 10.07
CA LYS A 88 1.89 -14.84 9.73
C LYS A 88 1.24 -13.46 9.55
N SER A 89 1.72 -12.46 10.28
CA SER A 89 1.28 -11.07 10.12
C SER A 89 1.64 -10.49 8.75
N LEU A 90 2.79 -10.87 8.17
CA LEU A 90 3.15 -10.49 6.80
C LEU A 90 2.31 -11.20 5.73
N LEU A 91 1.84 -12.43 6.00
CA LEU A 91 0.89 -13.08 5.08
C LEU A 91 -0.42 -12.30 4.98
N LEU A 92 -0.89 -11.69 6.07
CA LEU A 92 -2.05 -10.82 6.05
C LEU A 92 -1.82 -9.59 5.17
N VAL A 93 -0.62 -9.01 5.25
CA VAL A 93 -0.19 -7.93 4.35
C VAL A 93 -0.20 -8.40 2.89
N GLY A 94 0.32 -9.59 2.61
CA GLY A 94 0.32 -10.18 1.26
C GLY A 94 -1.08 -10.37 0.67
N ILE A 95 -2.05 -10.81 1.49
CA ILE A 95 -3.45 -10.91 1.07
C ILE A 95 -3.97 -9.54 0.63
N GLY A 96 -3.74 -8.50 1.44
CA GLY A 96 -4.20 -7.16 1.09
C GLY A 96 -3.52 -6.57 -0.16
N ILE A 97 -2.21 -6.80 -0.33
CA ILE A 97 -1.49 -6.43 -1.56
C ILE A 97 -2.09 -7.13 -2.78
N LEU A 98 -2.37 -8.44 -2.67
CA LEU A 98 -2.94 -9.22 -3.76
C LEU A 98 -4.36 -8.74 -4.12
N LEU A 99 -5.20 -8.43 -3.14
CA LEU A 99 -6.54 -7.87 -3.38
C LEU A 99 -6.44 -6.54 -4.13
N ASN A 100 -5.60 -5.62 -3.67
CA ASN A 100 -5.39 -4.34 -4.35
C ASN A 100 -4.83 -4.52 -5.75
N MET A 101 -3.87 -5.43 -5.93
CA MET A 101 -3.31 -5.77 -7.23
C MET A 101 -4.40 -6.22 -8.21
N ILE A 102 -5.29 -7.14 -7.79
CA ILE A 102 -6.38 -7.65 -8.63
C ILE A 102 -7.29 -6.49 -9.07
N VAL A 103 -7.71 -5.63 -8.13
CA VAL A 103 -8.57 -4.48 -8.44
C VAL A 103 -7.88 -3.52 -9.40
N ILE A 104 -6.67 -3.06 -9.07
CA ILE A 104 -5.92 -2.06 -9.84
C ILE A 104 -5.71 -2.52 -11.27
N PHE A 105 -5.18 -3.73 -11.48
CA PHE A 105 -4.81 -4.19 -12.82
C PHE A 105 -6.01 -4.68 -13.62
N SER A 106 -7.13 -5.01 -12.98
CA SER A 106 -8.40 -5.27 -13.68
C SER A 106 -9.09 -3.99 -14.18
N ASN A 107 -8.67 -2.81 -13.70
CA ASN A 107 -9.23 -1.50 -14.03
C ASN A 107 -8.20 -0.59 -14.72
N GLY A 108 -7.31 -1.16 -15.56
CA GLY A 108 -6.37 -0.37 -16.35
C GLY A 108 -5.24 0.26 -15.54
N ALA A 109 -4.76 -0.46 -14.52
CA ALA A 109 -3.76 -0.01 -13.56
C ALA A 109 -4.20 1.25 -12.78
N LYS A 110 -5.49 1.40 -12.49
CA LYS A 110 -6.03 2.48 -11.65
C LYS A 110 -6.87 1.89 -10.54
N MET A 111 -6.77 2.48 -9.36
CA MET A 111 -7.62 2.18 -8.21
C MET A 111 -8.94 2.96 -8.35
N PRO A 112 -10.09 2.27 -8.51
CA PRO A 112 -11.39 2.91 -8.51
C PRO A 112 -11.74 3.42 -7.11
N VAL A 113 -12.36 4.61 -7.05
CA VAL A 113 -12.77 5.25 -5.80
C VAL A 113 -14.26 5.56 -5.83
N GLU A 114 -14.94 5.31 -4.72
CA GLU A 114 -16.38 5.53 -4.58
C GLU A 114 -16.75 7.02 -4.75
N PRO A 115 -17.53 7.39 -5.80
CA PRO A 115 -17.84 8.79 -6.09
C PRO A 115 -18.60 9.51 -4.97
N VAL A 116 -19.54 8.84 -4.30
CA VAL A 116 -20.34 9.46 -3.24
C VAL A 116 -19.46 9.83 -2.04
N LEU A 117 -18.56 8.93 -1.64
CA LEU A 117 -17.61 9.21 -0.57
C LEU A 117 -16.56 10.25 -0.99
N ALA A 118 -16.11 10.19 -2.24
CA ALA A 118 -15.18 11.18 -2.79
C ALA A 118 -15.78 12.58 -2.76
N GLN A 119 -17.06 12.72 -3.12
CA GLN A 119 -17.80 13.98 -3.02
C GLN A 119 -17.94 14.44 -1.58
N ALA A 120 -18.37 13.56 -0.68
CA ALA A 120 -18.56 13.86 0.74
C ALA A 120 -17.26 14.36 1.42
N PHE A 121 -16.10 13.92 0.93
CA PHE A 121 -14.79 14.31 1.46
C PHE A 121 -14.09 15.41 0.64
N GLY A 122 -14.74 15.97 -0.38
CA GLY A 122 -14.15 17.03 -1.22
C GLY A 122 -12.95 16.54 -2.03
N LEU A 123 -12.93 15.27 -2.43
CA LEU A 123 -11.83 14.62 -3.15
C LEU A 123 -12.04 14.53 -4.66
N LEU A 124 -13.21 14.95 -5.19
CA LEU A 124 -13.53 14.80 -6.61
C LEU A 124 -12.47 15.43 -7.52
N ASP A 125 -12.11 16.70 -7.33
CA ASP A 125 -11.13 17.39 -8.18
C ASP A 125 -9.76 16.71 -8.14
N LYS A 126 -9.38 16.22 -6.96
CA LYS A 126 -8.12 15.48 -6.77
C LYS A 126 -8.13 14.16 -7.52
N ILE A 127 -9.23 13.40 -7.47
CA ILE A 127 -9.34 12.11 -8.16
C ILE A 127 -9.41 12.33 -9.68
N SER A 128 -10.18 13.32 -10.15
CA SER A 128 -10.24 13.69 -11.57
C SER A 128 -8.86 14.07 -12.10
N TYR A 129 -8.06 14.82 -11.34
CA TYR A 129 -6.67 15.11 -11.71
C TYR A 129 -5.82 13.82 -11.79
N LEU A 130 -5.96 12.93 -10.80
CA LEU A 130 -5.23 11.67 -10.72
C LEU A 130 -5.69 10.64 -11.75
N GLU A 131 -6.87 10.79 -12.34
CA GLU A 131 -7.35 9.95 -13.42
C GLU A 131 -6.46 10.06 -14.65
N THR A 132 -5.96 11.27 -14.95
CA THR A 132 -4.99 11.46 -16.04
C THR A 132 -3.55 11.35 -15.55
N HIS A 133 -3.24 11.84 -14.34
CA HIS A 133 -1.87 12.03 -13.87
C HIS A 133 -1.43 11.04 -12.77
N GLY A 134 -2.19 9.97 -12.55
CA GLY A 134 -1.95 9.06 -11.43
C GLY A 134 -2.70 7.75 -11.55
N PHE A 135 -2.73 7.02 -10.44
CA PHE A 135 -3.22 5.64 -10.37
C PHE A 135 -4.61 5.53 -9.74
N TYR A 136 -5.45 6.57 -9.86
CA TYR A 136 -6.81 6.59 -9.29
C TYR A 136 -7.82 6.96 -10.37
N THR A 137 -9.05 6.48 -10.26
CA THR A 137 -10.18 6.85 -11.14
C THR A 137 -11.47 6.82 -10.32
N LEU A 138 -12.51 7.51 -10.77
CA LEU A 138 -13.83 7.38 -10.16
C LEU A 138 -14.47 6.05 -10.57
N ALA A 139 -15.03 5.33 -9.59
CA ALA A 139 -15.77 4.10 -9.88
C ALA A 139 -17.02 4.41 -10.74
N ASN A 140 -17.34 3.50 -11.66
CA ASN A 140 -18.47 3.59 -12.56
C ASN A 140 -19.03 2.20 -12.89
N SER A 141 -20.02 2.12 -13.79
CA SER A 141 -20.68 0.86 -14.15
C SER A 141 -19.75 -0.21 -14.76
N ASN A 142 -18.59 0.18 -15.28
CA ASN A 142 -17.61 -0.74 -15.85
C ASN A 142 -16.54 -1.19 -14.84
N THR A 143 -16.57 -0.65 -13.61
CA THR A 143 -15.59 -0.99 -12.58
C THR A 143 -15.64 -2.46 -12.21
N ARG A 144 -14.51 -3.13 -12.34
CA ARG A 144 -14.34 -4.54 -11.93
C ARG A 144 -13.93 -4.60 -10.48
N PHE A 145 -14.44 -5.60 -9.75
CA PHE A 145 -14.13 -5.81 -8.32
C PHE A 145 -14.44 -4.60 -7.43
N TYR A 146 -15.52 -3.88 -7.73
CA TYR A 146 -15.92 -2.65 -7.03
C TYR A 146 -15.90 -2.80 -5.50
N TYR A 147 -16.47 -3.87 -4.93
CA TYR A 147 -16.50 -4.08 -3.48
C TYR A 147 -15.12 -4.30 -2.82
N LEU A 148 -14.07 -4.51 -3.61
CA LEU A 148 -12.68 -4.60 -3.14
C LEU A 148 -11.90 -3.31 -3.37
N ALA A 149 -12.45 -2.34 -4.11
CA ALA A 149 -11.83 -1.06 -4.42
C ALA A 149 -11.94 -0.07 -3.24
N ASP A 150 -11.59 1.20 -3.45
CA ASP A 150 -11.68 2.23 -2.42
C ASP A 150 -13.14 2.66 -2.25
N VAL A 151 -13.88 1.86 -1.48
CA VAL A 151 -15.32 2.05 -1.24
C VAL A 151 -15.68 2.10 0.24
N ILE A 152 -14.70 1.93 1.13
CA ILE A 152 -14.92 1.90 2.58
C ILE A 152 -14.50 3.25 3.15
N LYS A 153 -15.40 3.92 3.87
CA LYS A 153 -15.02 5.08 4.69
C LYS A 153 -14.02 4.64 5.75
N ASN A 154 -12.86 5.29 5.81
CA ASN A 154 -11.90 5.07 6.90
C ASN A 154 -12.60 5.26 8.26
N PRO A 155 -12.61 4.25 9.16
CA PRO A 155 -13.34 4.33 10.42
C PRO A 155 -12.65 5.19 11.48
N PHE A 156 -11.47 5.73 11.18
CA PHE A 156 -10.64 6.51 12.09
C PHE A 156 -10.81 8.02 11.87
N LEU A 157 -9.79 8.82 12.16
CA LEU A 157 -9.88 10.28 12.26
C LEU A 157 -9.94 10.96 10.90
N THR A 158 -9.37 10.35 9.86
CA THR A 158 -9.23 11.02 8.56
C THR A 158 -10.21 10.57 7.50
N SER A 159 -10.62 11.54 6.69
CA SER A 159 -11.52 11.42 5.53
C SER A 159 -10.84 10.77 4.33
N TYR A 160 -10.21 9.61 4.56
CA TYR A 160 -9.75 8.74 3.48
C TYR A 160 -10.81 7.69 3.15
N ILE A 161 -10.78 7.27 1.90
CA ILE A 161 -11.53 6.13 1.41
C ILE A 161 -10.50 5.01 1.25
N VAL A 162 -10.82 3.84 1.75
CA VAL A 162 -9.90 2.71 1.82
C VAL A 162 -10.52 1.48 1.19
N SER A 163 -9.66 0.60 0.73
CA SER A 163 -10.05 -0.68 0.19
C SER A 163 -10.10 -1.78 1.24
N LEU A 164 -10.70 -2.92 0.86
CA LEU A 164 -10.58 -4.13 1.67
C LEU A 164 -9.12 -4.58 1.76
N GLY A 165 -8.34 -4.40 0.69
CA GLY A 165 -6.91 -4.72 0.72
C GLY A 165 -6.14 -3.84 1.71
N ASP A 166 -6.44 -2.55 1.82
CA ASP A 166 -5.82 -1.67 2.80
C ASP A 166 -6.11 -2.09 4.24
N PHE A 167 -7.30 -2.64 4.50
CA PHE A 167 -7.65 -3.17 5.83
C PHE A 167 -6.74 -4.35 6.21
N PHE A 168 -6.53 -5.29 5.28
CA PHE A 168 -5.61 -6.41 5.47
C PHE A 168 -4.15 -5.96 5.59
N ILE A 169 -3.70 -5.01 4.76
CA ILE A 169 -2.34 -4.44 4.82
C ILE A 169 -2.12 -3.78 6.18
N SER A 170 -3.02 -2.86 6.56
CA SER A 170 -2.86 -2.06 7.77
C SER A 170 -3.01 -2.91 9.03
N GLY A 171 -3.95 -3.87 9.04
CA GLY A 171 -4.10 -4.83 10.13
C GLY A 171 -2.90 -5.79 10.26
N GLY A 172 -2.36 -6.26 9.13
CA GLY A 172 -1.16 -7.09 9.10
C GLY A 172 0.06 -6.36 9.66
N LEU A 173 0.27 -5.11 9.25
CA LEU A 173 1.32 -4.25 9.77
C LEU A 173 1.12 -3.92 11.26
N PHE A 174 -0.11 -3.65 11.68
CA PHE A 174 -0.45 -3.42 13.08
C PHE A 174 -0.04 -4.61 13.97
N ILE A 175 -0.44 -5.82 13.57
CA ILE A 175 -0.10 -7.06 14.30
C ILE A 175 1.42 -7.28 14.26
N PHE A 176 2.06 -7.10 13.10
CA PHE A 176 3.50 -7.28 12.93
C PHE A 176 4.30 -6.37 13.88
N VAL A 177 3.98 -5.08 13.95
CA VAL A 177 4.66 -4.12 14.84
C VAL A 177 4.52 -4.53 16.30
N ILE A 178 3.31 -4.85 16.77
CA ILE A 178 3.10 -5.28 18.16
C ILE A 178 3.88 -6.56 18.47
N GLN A 179 3.86 -7.54 17.56
CA GLN A 179 4.62 -8.79 17.71
C GLN A 179 6.11 -8.51 17.83
N LYS A 180 6.70 -7.72 16.93
CA LYS A 180 8.14 -7.43 16.92
C LYS A 180 8.59 -6.58 18.11
N MET A 181 7.76 -5.66 18.58
CA MET A 181 8.05 -4.91 19.82
C MET A 181 8.06 -5.80 21.07
N ARG A 182 7.32 -6.91 21.06
CA ARG A 182 7.18 -7.80 22.22
C ARG A 182 8.04 -9.06 22.15
N GLN A 183 8.69 -9.34 21.02
CA GLN A 183 9.58 -10.49 20.89
C GLN A 183 10.69 -10.46 21.96
N PRO A 184 10.98 -11.58 22.63
CA PRO A 184 12.15 -11.68 23.52
C PRO A 184 13.40 -11.30 22.74
N GLN A 185 14.30 -10.51 23.34
CA GLN A 185 15.63 -10.37 22.76
C GLN A 185 16.28 -11.76 22.82
N ASN A 186 16.53 -12.36 21.65
CA ASN A 186 17.57 -13.37 21.62
C ASN A 186 18.85 -12.61 21.95
N GLU A 187 19.41 -12.86 23.12
CA GLU A 187 20.78 -12.50 23.43
C GLU A 187 21.65 -13.13 22.34
N SER A 188 21.97 -12.37 21.31
CA SER A 188 22.97 -12.76 20.35
C SER A 188 24.27 -12.88 21.13
N VAL A 189 24.61 -14.14 21.42
CA VAL A 189 25.92 -14.60 21.87
C VAL A 189 26.98 -13.67 21.28
N GLN A 190 27.65 -12.93 22.15
CA GLN A 190 28.88 -12.22 21.83
C GLN A 190 29.80 -13.23 21.11
N LYS A 191 30.11 -12.93 19.85
CA LYS A 191 31.24 -13.52 19.13
C LYS A 191 32.17 -12.39 18.73
#